data_AF-A0A2A3XZM5-F1
#
_entry.id   AF-A0A2A3XZM5-F1
#
_cell.length_a   1.000
_cell.length_b   1.000
_cell.length_c   1.000
_cell.angle_alpha   90.00
_cell.angle_beta   90.00
_cell.angle_gamma   90.00
#
_symmetry.space_group_name_H-M   'P 1'
#
loop_
_entity.id
_entity.type
_entity.pdbx_description
1 polymer ?
#
loop_
_entity_poly.entity_id
_entity_poly.type
_entity_poly.pdbx_seq_one_letter_code
_entity_poly.pdbx_strand_id
1 'polypeptide(L)'
;MNKLAEWGNQLYTGKTSYPFTQKHRLWFLIAAILVIASILVPVVKGGFNLGIDFRGGSEFMVSGVQNTDISLGEDVVKTAASGAEATVTNIAPGTMRVQTERLSDDQTITVAGELAETYGVDSSEVTSNFIGPTWGQDVSRQAMLGLLAFVVLVGLLMAAYFRTWKMSVAAIGGLFVVIIITAGIYSLSGFEITPSAIIGFLTILSYSLYDTVVVFDKVRENTKDYEQQQKRTFQQLVNLAVNQTLVRSINTSVVAVLPVASILFIGSYLLGAGTLKDLSLALFIGIIISNLSTLFVQAPLYSWLRHRDEDVRKHTQKLEALDA
;
A
#
# COMPACT_ATOMS: atom_id res chain seq x y z
N MET A 1 -14.27 19.70 -28.86
CA MET A 1 -13.10 19.15 -28.12
C MET A 1 -13.61 18.20 -27.04
N ASN A 2 -12.91 17.10 -26.77
CA ASN A 2 -13.31 16.13 -25.74
C ASN A 2 -13.32 16.81 -24.36
N LYS A 3 -14.40 16.68 -23.57
CA LYS A 3 -14.58 17.36 -22.27
C LYS A 3 -13.41 17.11 -21.31
N LEU A 4 -12.79 15.93 -21.37
CA LEU A 4 -11.62 15.58 -20.57
C LEU A 4 -10.35 16.35 -20.98
N ALA A 5 -10.15 16.55 -22.27
CA ALA A 5 -9.00 17.30 -22.77
C ALA A 5 -9.13 18.80 -22.44
N GLU A 6 -10.35 19.33 -22.49
CA GLU A 6 -10.63 20.71 -22.07
C GLU A 6 -10.40 20.89 -20.57
N TRP A 7 -10.91 19.98 -19.73
CA TRP A 7 -10.68 19.99 -18.29
C TRP A 7 -9.18 19.92 -17.93
N GLY A 8 -8.43 19.03 -18.58
CA GLY A 8 -6.99 18.94 -18.36
C GLY A 8 -6.23 20.20 -18.76
N ASN A 9 -6.60 20.84 -19.88
CA ASN A 9 -6.00 22.10 -20.29
C ASN A 9 -6.35 23.25 -19.35
N GLN A 10 -7.58 23.29 -18.82
CA GLN A 10 -8.00 24.27 -17.82
C GLN A 10 -7.21 24.12 -16.51
N LEU A 11 -6.93 22.89 -16.07
CA LEU A 11 -6.05 22.62 -14.94
C LEU A 11 -4.61 23.05 -15.22
N TYR A 12 -4.11 22.74 -16.41
CA TYR A 12 -2.72 23.05 -16.78
C TYR A 12 -2.45 24.56 -16.83
N THR A 13 -3.39 25.31 -17.42
CA THR A 13 -3.33 26.78 -17.50
C THR A 13 -3.66 27.47 -16.18
N GLY A 14 -4.22 26.75 -15.21
CA GLY A 14 -4.68 27.28 -13.93
C GLY A 14 -5.99 28.08 -14.02
N LYS A 15 -6.76 27.93 -15.12
CA LYS A 15 -8.14 28.44 -15.23
C LYS A 15 -9.06 27.75 -14.22
N THR A 16 -8.87 26.45 -14.05
CA THR A 16 -9.50 25.63 -13.00
C THR A 16 -8.39 25.23 -12.03
N SER A 17 -8.58 25.44 -10.73
CA SER A 17 -7.57 25.11 -9.72
C SER A 17 -8.23 24.61 -8.44
N TYR A 18 -7.93 23.37 -8.08
CA TYR A 18 -8.39 22.80 -6.82
C TYR A 18 -7.43 23.17 -5.68
N PRO A 19 -7.95 23.59 -4.51
CA PRO A 19 -7.13 24.14 -3.43
C PRO A 19 -6.52 23.05 -2.53
N PHE A 20 -5.53 22.33 -3.03
CA PHE A 20 -4.82 21.29 -2.27
C PHE A 20 -3.97 21.90 -1.15
N THR A 21 -3.16 22.90 -1.47
CA THR A 21 -2.22 23.52 -0.50
C THR A 21 -2.90 24.50 0.45
N GLN A 22 -3.97 25.18 0.01
CA GLN A 22 -4.69 26.16 0.84
C GLN A 22 -5.48 25.45 1.95
N LYS A 23 -6.04 24.28 1.66
CA LYS A 23 -6.77 23.45 2.63
C LYS A 23 -5.87 22.46 3.40
N HIS A 24 -4.56 22.70 3.47
CA HIS A 24 -3.59 21.80 4.10
C HIS A 24 -3.98 21.33 5.52
N ARG A 25 -4.59 22.18 6.35
CA ARG A 25 -5.03 21.81 7.70
C ARG A 25 -6.08 20.69 7.69
N LEU A 26 -7.03 20.75 6.76
CA LEU A 26 -8.07 19.73 6.60
C LEU A 26 -7.43 18.41 6.16
N TRP A 27 -6.53 18.46 5.17
CA TRP A 27 -5.89 17.26 4.63
C TRP A 27 -4.94 16.62 5.64
N PHE A 28 -4.20 17.40 6.41
CA PHE A 28 -3.37 16.88 7.50
C PHE A 28 -4.20 16.27 8.61
N LEU A 29 -5.36 16.85 8.95
CA LEU A 29 -6.28 16.26 9.91
C LEU A 29 -6.79 14.91 9.42
N ILE A 30 -7.25 14.82 8.17
CA ILE A 30 -7.73 13.58 7.56
C ILE A 30 -6.60 12.54 7.53
N ALA A 31 -5.41 12.91 7.05
CA ALA A 31 -4.27 12.01 7.00
C ALA A 31 -3.85 11.53 8.40
N ALA A 32 -3.83 12.41 9.40
CA ALA A 32 -3.52 12.05 10.78
C ALA A 32 -4.55 11.06 11.34
N ILE A 33 -5.84 11.30 11.13
CA ILE A 33 -6.91 10.38 11.55
C ILE A 33 -6.73 9.01 10.88
N LEU A 34 -6.48 8.98 9.56
CA LEU A 34 -6.28 7.73 8.82
C LEU A 34 -5.04 6.98 9.28
N VAL A 35 -3.92 7.67 9.54
CA VAL A 35 -2.69 7.08 10.08
C VAL A 35 -2.93 6.50 11.46
N ILE A 36 -3.57 7.25 12.36
CA ILE A 36 -3.89 6.79 13.72
C ILE A 36 -4.81 5.57 13.66
N ALA A 37 -5.88 5.62 12.85
CA ALA A 37 -6.78 4.48 12.65
C ALA A 37 -6.02 3.26 12.11
N SER A 38 -5.15 3.46 11.13
CA SER A 38 -4.35 2.38 10.51
C SER A 38 -3.37 1.72 11.48
N ILE A 39 -2.86 2.45 12.45
CA ILE A 39 -2.01 1.91 13.52
C ILE A 39 -2.87 1.21 14.58
N LEU A 40 -4.04 1.74 14.92
CA LEU A 40 -4.92 1.19 15.95
C LEU A 40 -5.58 -0.14 15.52
N VAL A 41 -5.93 -0.31 14.25
CA VAL A 41 -6.57 -1.54 13.75
C VAL A 41 -5.81 -2.81 14.13
N PRO A 42 -4.50 -2.97 13.80
CA PRO A 42 -3.76 -4.17 14.20
C PRO A 42 -3.60 -4.28 15.72
N VAL A 43 -3.45 -3.17 16.45
CA VAL A 43 -3.32 -3.20 17.92
C VAL A 43 -4.58 -3.75 18.58
N VAL A 44 -5.76 -3.33 18.13
CA VAL A 44 -7.05 -3.77 18.68
C VAL A 44 -7.39 -5.20 18.26
N LYS A 45 -6.97 -5.63 17.05
CA LYS A 45 -7.16 -7.01 16.56
C LYS A 45 -6.21 -8.03 17.18
N GLY A 46 -5.25 -7.61 18.02
CA GLY A 46 -4.25 -8.51 18.60
C GLY A 46 -3.04 -8.80 17.70
N GLY A 47 -2.82 -7.98 16.67
CA GLY A 47 -1.67 -8.04 15.77
C GLY A 47 -2.05 -8.06 14.29
N PHE A 48 -1.03 -8.19 13.44
CA PHE A 48 -1.24 -8.52 12.04
C PHE A 48 -1.49 -10.02 11.89
N ASN A 49 -2.37 -10.39 10.96
CA ASN A 49 -2.53 -11.78 10.57
C ASN A 49 -1.30 -12.17 9.72
N LEU A 50 -0.28 -12.75 10.33
CA LEU A 50 0.93 -13.17 9.62
C LEU A 50 0.73 -14.57 9.06
N GLY A 51 1.04 -14.77 7.78
CA GLY A 51 0.97 -16.09 7.15
C GLY A 51 1.99 -17.07 7.73
N ILE A 52 1.81 -18.35 7.39
CA ILE A 52 2.66 -19.44 7.88
C ILE A 52 4.15 -19.26 7.53
N ASP A 53 4.46 -18.53 6.45
CA ASP A 53 5.82 -18.16 6.08
C ASP A 53 6.57 -17.43 7.18
N PHE A 54 5.88 -16.67 8.04
CA PHE A 54 6.47 -15.92 9.15
C PHE A 54 6.38 -16.65 10.48
N ARG A 55 5.31 -17.43 10.69
CA ARG A 55 5.06 -18.17 11.94
C ARG A 55 5.83 -19.50 12.00
N GLY A 56 6.04 -20.13 10.85
CA GLY A 56 6.47 -21.53 10.75
C GLY A 56 5.33 -22.50 11.07
N GLY A 57 5.40 -23.72 10.55
CA GLY A 57 4.36 -24.74 10.75
C GLY A 57 4.14 -25.64 9.54
N SER A 58 3.04 -26.39 9.56
CA SER A 58 2.61 -27.25 8.46
C SER A 58 1.41 -26.65 7.72
N GLU A 59 1.49 -26.59 6.39
CA GLU A 59 0.44 -26.11 5.49
C GLU A 59 -0.08 -27.27 4.63
N PHE A 60 -1.39 -27.37 4.49
CA PHE A 60 -2.06 -28.28 3.57
C PHE A 60 -2.90 -27.48 2.58
N MET A 61 -2.79 -27.82 1.31
CA MET A 61 -3.62 -27.29 0.24
C MET A 61 -4.48 -28.41 -0.32
N VAL A 62 -5.79 -28.29 -0.13
CA VAL A 62 -6.80 -29.26 -0.57
C VAL A 62 -7.50 -28.66 -1.79
N SER A 63 -7.32 -29.27 -2.96
CA SER A 63 -7.90 -28.81 -4.22
C SER A 63 -9.11 -29.66 -4.63
N GLY A 64 -9.94 -29.14 -5.55
CA GLY A 64 -11.12 -29.87 -6.06
C GLY A 64 -12.29 -29.97 -5.08
N VAL A 65 -12.30 -29.15 -4.04
CA VAL A 65 -13.28 -29.21 -2.96
C VAL A 65 -14.64 -28.68 -3.41
N GLN A 66 -15.73 -29.43 -3.17
CA GLN A 66 -17.09 -28.93 -3.41
C GLN A 66 -17.67 -28.17 -2.21
N ASN A 67 -17.36 -28.63 -0.99
CA ASN A 67 -17.79 -27.99 0.24
C ASN A 67 -16.67 -27.12 0.82
N THR A 68 -16.81 -25.81 0.71
CA THR A 68 -15.80 -24.84 1.20
C THR A 68 -16.01 -24.41 2.65
N ASP A 69 -16.73 -25.23 3.42
CA ASP A 69 -16.88 -25.01 4.86
C ASP A 69 -15.52 -25.10 5.56
N ILE A 70 -15.22 -24.05 6.30
CA ILE A 70 -13.97 -23.85 7.05
C ILE A 70 -13.93 -24.79 8.26
N SER A 71 -15.10 -25.06 8.87
CA SER A 71 -15.21 -25.87 10.09
C SER A 71 -14.72 -27.31 9.90
N LEU A 72 -14.92 -27.88 8.70
CA LEU A 72 -14.47 -29.23 8.36
C LEU A 72 -12.96 -29.40 8.54
N GLY A 73 -12.17 -28.47 8.00
CA GLY A 73 -10.71 -28.51 8.11
C GLY A 73 -10.24 -28.27 9.54
N GLU A 74 -10.92 -27.40 10.29
CA GLU A 74 -10.60 -27.15 11.71
C GLU A 74 -10.86 -28.39 12.56
N ASP A 75 -11.96 -29.11 12.31
CA ASP A 75 -12.35 -30.29 13.07
C ASP A 75 -11.45 -31.50 12.78
N VAL A 76 -10.99 -31.66 11.54
CA VAL A 76 -9.98 -32.65 11.17
C VAL A 76 -8.69 -32.42 11.96
N VAL A 77 -8.17 -31.19 11.96
CA VAL A 77 -6.91 -30.90 12.69
C VAL A 77 -7.08 -31.11 14.19
N LYS A 78 -8.20 -30.67 14.79
CA LYS A 78 -8.47 -30.88 16.22
C LYS A 78 -8.48 -32.38 16.59
N THR A 79 -8.95 -33.22 15.68
CA THR A 79 -9.08 -34.67 15.90
C THR A 79 -7.75 -35.40 15.68
N ALA A 80 -7.11 -35.17 14.52
CA ALA A 80 -5.88 -35.86 14.11
C ALA A 80 -4.61 -35.32 14.80
N ALA A 81 -4.59 -34.05 15.20
CA ALA A 81 -3.45 -33.39 15.81
C ALA A 81 -3.87 -32.68 17.11
N SER A 82 -4.22 -33.49 18.12
CA SER A 82 -4.71 -33.02 19.41
C SER A 82 -3.78 -31.95 20.02
N GLY A 83 -4.29 -30.73 20.16
CA GLY A 83 -3.56 -29.58 20.72
C GLY A 83 -3.00 -28.59 19.69
N ALA A 84 -3.07 -28.88 18.39
CA ALA A 84 -2.73 -27.93 17.34
C ALA A 84 -3.92 -27.02 17.02
N GLU A 85 -3.71 -25.70 17.01
CA GLU A 85 -4.68 -24.77 16.43
C GLU A 85 -4.53 -24.74 14.91
N ALA A 86 -5.66 -24.72 14.21
CA ALA A 86 -5.71 -24.63 12.76
C ALA A 86 -6.25 -23.26 12.34
N THR A 87 -5.63 -22.66 11.33
CA THR A 87 -6.22 -21.57 10.56
C THR A 87 -6.62 -22.12 9.21
N VAL A 88 -7.92 -22.15 8.94
CA VAL A 88 -8.47 -22.64 7.68
C VAL A 88 -8.98 -21.47 6.87
N THR A 89 -8.54 -21.38 5.62
CA THR A 89 -8.92 -20.29 4.71
C THR A 89 -9.31 -20.83 3.35
N ASN A 90 -10.40 -20.32 2.81
CA ASN A 90 -10.72 -20.47 1.40
C ASN A 90 -9.86 -19.49 0.60
N ILE A 91 -8.84 -20.02 -0.06
CA ILE A 91 -7.89 -19.23 -0.86
C ILE A 91 -8.37 -19.05 -2.30
N ALA A 92 -9.27 -19.92 -2.76
CA ALA A 92 -9.75 -20.01 -4.13
C ALA A 92 -11.05 -20.83 -4.24
N PRO A 93 -11.86 -20.62 -5.28
CA PRO A 93 -12.99 -21.51 -5.58
C PRO A 93 -12.53 -22.97 -5.64
N GLY A 94 -13.03 -23.78 -4.70
CA GLY A 94 -12.69 -25.20 -4.59
C GLY A 94 -11.28 -25.51 -4.10
N THR A 95 -10.55 -24.55 -3.53
CA THR A 95 -9.28 -24.82 -2.84
C THR A 95 -9.31 -24.28 -1.42
N MET A 96 -9.12 -25.19 -0.47
CA MET A 96 -9.00 -24.89 0.95
C MET A 96 -7.53 -24.95 1.36
N ARG A 97 -7.11 -24.00 2.18
CA ARG A 97 -5.81 -23.99 2.83
C ARG A 97 -6.01 -24.23 4.31
N VAL A 98 -5.26 -25.18 4.86
CA VAL A 98 -5.26 -25.51 6.29
C VAL A 98 -3.84 -25.30 6.80
N GLN A 99 -3.66 -24.33 7.69
CA GLN A 99 -2.37 -24.03 8.32
C GLN A 99 -2.42 -24.44 9.78
N THR A 100 -1.35 -25.08 10.25
CA THR A 100 -1.24 -25.61 11.61
C THR A 100 0.15 -25.33 12.18
N GLU A 101 0.31 -25.53 13.48
CA GLU A 101 1.64 -25.62 14.08
C GLU A 101 2.46 -26.77 13.46
N ARG A 102 3.74 -26.89 13.85
CA ARG A 102 4.58 -27.97 13.34
C ARG A 102 3.99 -29.33 13.69
N LEU A 103 3.63 -30.10 12.67
CA LEU A 103 3.26 -31.50 12.80
C LEU A 103 4.47 -32.41 12.60
N SER A 104 4.42 -33.61 13.19
CA SER A 104 5.32 -34.71 12.82
C SER A 104 4.96 -35.29 11.45
N ASP A 105 5.87 -36.05 10.84
CA ASP A 105 5.64 -36.67 9.53
C ASP A 105 4.42 -37.60 9.57
N ASP A 106 4.28 -38.41 10.63
CA ASP A 106 3.13 -39.29 10.83
C ASP A 106 1.82 -38.51 10.95
N GLN A 107 1.80 -37.45 11.77
CA GLN A 107 0.63 -36.57 11.90
C GLN A 107 0.29 -35.87 10.58
N THR A 108 1.30 -35.48 9.81
CA THR A 108 1.10 -34.82 8.51
C THR A 108 0.40 -35.77 7.53
N ILE A 109 0.81 -37.04 7.50
CA ILE A 109 0.18 -38.07 6.67
C ILE A 109 -1.26 -38.32 7.13
N THR A 110 -1.49 -38.44 8.45
CA THR A 110 -2.84 -38.64 9.01
C THR A 110 -3.76 -37.48 8.68
N VAL A 111 -3.34 -36.24 8.94
CA VAL A 111 -4.12 -35.03 8.65
C VAL A 111 -4.41 -34.92 7.15
N ALA A 112 -3.43 -35.18 6.28
CA ALA A 112 -3.65 -35.13 4.83
C ALA A 112 -4.70 -36.16 4.36
N GLY A 113 -4.66 -37.37 4.91
CA GLY A 113 -5.64 -38.43 4.61
C GLY A 113 -7.06 -38.06 5.08
N GLU A 114 -7.20 -37.59 6.32
CA GLU A 114 -8.50 -37.18 6.87
C GLU A 114 -9.07 -35.95 6.17
N LEU A 115 -8.22 -35.00 5.76
CA LEU A 115 -8.64 -33.86 4.93
C LEU A 115 -9.17 -34.32 3.57
N ALA A 116 -8.52 -35.29 2.93
CA ALA A 116 -8.98 -35.85 1.66
C ALA A 116 -10.36 -36.51 1.81
N GLU A 117 -10.54 -37.34 2.84
CA GLU A 117 -11.82 -38.00 3.12
C GLU A 117 -12.93 -37.00 3.46
N THR A 118 -12.66 -36.04 4.35
CA THR A 118 -13.66 -35.07 4.83
C THR A 118 -14.12 -34.13 3.72
N TYR A 119 -13.20 -33.68 2.87
CA TYR A 119 -13.53 -32.83 1.72
C TYR A 119 -14.00 -33.62 0.49
N GLY A 120 -13.95 -34.96 0.54
CA GLY A 120 -14.40 -35.85 -0.52
C GLY A 120 -13.56 -35.76 -1.79
N VAL A 121 -12.25 -35.57 -1.65
CA VAL A 121 -11.28 -35.43 -2.75
C VAL A 121 -10.26 -36.56 -2.72
N ASP A 122 -9.61 -36.82 -3.86
CA ASP A 122 -8.52 -37.79 -3.91
C ASP A 122 -7.31 -37.30 -3.10
N SER A 123 -6.55 -38.23 -2.53
CA SER A 123 -5.34 -37.89 -1.74
C SER A 123 -4.28 -37.16 -2.56
N SER A 124 -4.28 -37.31 -3.89
CA SER A 124 -3.42 -36.54 -4.80
C SER A 124 -3.75 -35.05 -4.87
N GLU A 125 -4.97 -34.66 -4.47
CA GLU A 125 -5.41 -33.26 -4.42
C GLU A 125 -5.04 -32.57 -3.11
N VAL A 126 -4.44 -33.30 -2.15
CA VAL A 126 -3.94 -32.76 -0.89
C VAL A 126 -2.41 -32.65 -0.96
N THR A 127 -1.92 -31.42 -1.07
CA THR A 127 -0.48 -31.13 -0.99
C THR A 127 -0.15 -30.68 0.43
N SER A 128 0.92 -31.21 1.02
CA SER A 128 1.45 -30.75 2.30
C SER A 128 2.82 -30.09 2.13
N ASN A 129 3.03 -28.97 2.81
CA ASN A 129 4.29 -28.24 2.88
C ASN A 129 4.64 -27.95 4.33
N PHE A 130 5.92 -28.06 4.69
CA PHE A 130 6.42 -27.68 6.00
C PHE A 130 7.33 -26.46 5.90
N ILE A 131 7.05 -25.45 6.72
CA ILE A 131 7.84 -24.23 6.85
C ILE A 131 8.61 -24.29 8.17
N GLY A 132 9.95 -24.40 8.06
CA GLY A 132 10.83 -24.45 9.22
C GLY A 132 10.90 -23.13 10.00
N PRO A 133 11.16 -23.17 11.32
CA PRO A 133 11.21 -21.96 12.15
C PRO A 133 12.34 -21.00 11.76
N THR A 134 13.44 -21.50 11.17
CA THR A 134 14.53 -20.66 10.66
C THR A 134 14.10 -19.87 9.43
N TRP A 135 13.26 -20.45 8.57
CA TRP A 135 12.75 -19.78 7.37
C TRP A 135 11.97 -18.51 7.74
N GLY A 136 11.01 -18.62 8.66
CA GLY A 136 10.20 -17.46 9.04
C GLY A 136 10.99 -16.35 9.71
N GLN A 137 11.99 -16.71 10.53
CA GLN A 137 12.92 -15.72 11.10
C GLN A 137 13.76 -15.03 10.02
N ASP A 138 14.32 -15.81 9.09
CA ASP A 138 15.15 -15.27 8.01
C ASP A 138 14.34 -14.37 7.06
N VAL A 139 13.14 -14.80 6.67
CA VAL A 139 12.24 -14.04 5.78
C VAL A 139 11.76 -12.77 6.47
N SER A 140 11.34 -12.84 7.74
CA SER A 140 10.97 -11.65 8.52
C SER A 140 12.12 -10.65 8.57
N ARG A 141 13.33 -11.13 8.84
CA ARG A 141 14.53 -10.29 8.94
C ARG A 141 14.88 -9.66 7.59
N GLN A 142 14.85 -10.44 6.52
CA GLN A 142 15.12 -9.93 5.17
C GLN A 142 14.08 -8.90 4.72
N ALA A 143 12.80 -9.13 5.02
CA ALA A 143 11.73 -8.18 4.72
C ALA A 143 11.93 -6.84 5.44
N MET A 144 12.22 -6.88 6.74
CA MET A 144 12.45 -5.67 7.55
C MET A 144 13.71 -4.93 7.10
N LEU A 145 14.81 -5.66 6.84
CA LEU A 145 16.05 -5.09 6.32
C LEU A 145 15.84 -4.49 4.93
N GLY A 146 15.10 -5.16 4.05
CA GLY A 146 14.77 -4.69 2.71
C GLY A 146 13.96 -3.39 2.75
N LEU A 147 12.93 -3.32 3.61
CA LEU A 147 12.16 -2.10 3.82
C LEU A 147 13.02 -0.95 4.35
N LEU A 148 13.85 -1.21 5.37
CA LEU A 148 14.72 -0.18 5.94
C LEU A 148 15.75 0.32 4.91
N ALA A 149 16.41 -0.60 4.22
CA ALA A 149 17.37 -0.29 3.16
C ALA A 149 16.70 0.53 2.05
N PHE A 150 15.49 0.14 1.63
CA PHE A 150 14.72 0.88 0.63
C PHE A 150 14.44 2.32 1.09
N VAL A 151 13.90 2.50 2.31
CA VAL A 151 13.58 3.84 2.85
C VAL A 151 14.83 4.72 2.95
N VAL A 152 15.95 4.16 3.40
CA VAL A 152 17.22 4.89 3.48
C VAL A 152 17.74 5.27 2.10
N LEU A 153 17.79 4.32 1.15
CA LEU A 153 18.29 4.56 -0.20
C LEU A 153 17.42 5.57 -0.95
N VAL A 154 16.09 5.45 -0.84
CA VAL A 154 15.16 6.44 -1.40
C VAL A 154 15.33 7.80 -0.72
N GLY A 155 15.49 7.84 0.60
CA GLY A 155 15.74 9.09 1.31
C GLY A 155 17.01 9.79 0.83
N LEU A 156 18.10 9.05 0.66
CA LEU A 156 19.36 9.55 0.10
C LEU A 156 19.20 10.02 -1.34
N LEU A 157 18.51 9.24 -2.18
CA LEU A 157 18.23 9.59 -3.57
C LEU A 157 17.41 10.88 -3.66
N MET A 158 16.33 11.00 -2.88
CA MET A 158 15.49 12.21 -2.83
C MET A 158 16.27 13.43 -2.30
N ALA A 159 17.17 13.23 -1.33
CA ALA A 159 18.04 14.28 -0.82
C ALA A 159 19.02 14.78 -1.90
N ALA A 160 19.68 13.85 -2.60
CA ALA A 160 20.60 14.17 -3.69
C ALA A 160 19.89 14.81 -4.90
N TYR A 161 18.70 14.31 -5.24
CA TYR A 161 17.93 14.73 -6.41
C TYR A 161 17.32 16.13 -6.24
N PHE A 162 16.55 16.35 -5.17
CA PHE A 162 15.82 17.62 -4.98
C PHE A 162 16.70 18.76 -4.46
N ARG A 163 17.88 18.46 -3.91
CA ARG A 163 18.84 19.43 -3.35
C ARG A 163 18.25 20.38 -2.28
N THR A 164 17.04 20.11 -1.82
CA THR A 164 16.29 20.90 -0.83
C THR A 164 15.75 19.94 0.21
N TRP A 165 16.29 20.01 1.43
CA TRP A 165 15.93 19.06 2.49
C TRP A 165 14.43 19.05 2.80
N LYS A 166 13.74 20.20 2.65
CA LYS A 166 12.28 20.31 2.85
C LYS A 166 11.45 19.55 1.84
N MET A 167 11.89 19.49 0.57
CA MET A 167 11.22 18.64 -0.43
C MET A 167 11.40 17.17 -0.07
N SER A 168 12.62 16.78 0.30
CA SER A 168 12.91 15.40 0.70
C SER A 168 12.09 14.97 1.92
N VAL A 169 11.98 15.82 2.95
CA VAL A 169 11.13 15.56 4.12
C VAL A 169 9.66 15.42 3.75
N ALA A 170 9.15 16.28 2.87
CA ALA A 170 7.75 16.20 2.43
C ALA A 170 7.46 14.92 1.62
N ALA A 171 8.36 14.54 0.71
CA ALA A 171 8.27 13.32 -0.07
C ALA A 171 8.34 12.06 0.82
N ILE A 172 9.37 11.96 1.67
CA ILE A 172 9.56 10.83 2.59
C ILE A 172 8.40 10.73 3.59
N GLY A 173 7.94 11.86 4.14
CA GLY A 173 6.78 11.90 5.03
C GLY A 173 5.52 11.35 4.38
N GLY A 174 5.28 11.67 3.10
CA GLY A 174 4.18 11.07 2.35
C GLY A 174 4.33 9.58 2.11
N LEU A 175 5.54 9.09 1.82
CA LEU A 175 5.80 7.65 1.67
C LEU A 175 5.47 6.89 2.96
N PHE A 176 5.81 7.44 4.13
CA PHE A 176 5.41 6.87 5.42
C PHE A 176 3.88 6.82 5.60
N VAL A 177 3.18 7.90 5.20
CA VAL A 177 1.71 7.90 5.23
C VAL A 177 1.14 6.82 4.32
N VAL A 178 1.72 6.61 3.14
CA VAL A 178 1.29 5.55 2.20
C VAL A 178 1.45 4.18 2.84
N ILE A 179 2.65 3.83 3.29
CA ILE A 179 2.89 2.48 3.84
C ILE A 179 2.04 2.20 5.08
N ILE A 180 1.88 3.18 5.98
CA ILE A 180 1.08 2.99 7.20
C ILE A 180 -0.39 2.78 6.86
N ILE A 181 -0.96 3.63 6.00
CA ILE A 181 -2.38 3.51 5.63
C ILE A 181 -2.62 2.20 4.85
N THR A 182 -1.74 1.86 3.91
CA THR A 182 -1.84 0.61 3.15
C THR A 182 -1.76 -0.60 4.08
N ALA A 183 -0.81 -0.64 5.03
CA ALA A 183 -0.70 -1.73 6.00
C ALA A 183 -1.92 -1.80 6.93
N GLY A 184 -2.47 -0.66 7.37
CA GLY A 184 -3.67 -0.62 8.21
C GLY A 184 -4.92 -1.14 7.51
N ILE A 185 -5.14 -0.73 6.26
CA ILE A 185 -6.25 -1.26 5.44
C ILE A 185 -6.06 -2.75 5.16
N TYR A 186 -4.82 -3.18 4.92
CA TYR A 186 -4.50 -4.61 4.75
C TYR A 186 -4.80 -5.41 6.04
N SER A 187 -4.45 -4.90 7.21
CA SER A 187 -4.82 -5.53 8.49
C SER A 187 -6.34 -5.56 8.70
N LEU A 188 -7.05 -4.53 8.23
CA LEU A 188 -8.51 -4.47 8.34
C LEU A 188 -9.18 -5.55 7.51
N SER A 189 -8.66 -5.88 6.32
CA SER A 189 -9.26 -6.88 5.42
C SER A 189 -9.21 -8.31 5.98
N GLY A 190 -8.36 -8.58 6.97
CA GLY A 190 -8.20 -9.91 7.58
C GLY A 190 -7.30 -10.85 6.77
N PHE A 191 -6.73 -10.38 5.67
CA PHE A 191 -5.82 -11.16 4.84
C PHE A 191 -4.51 -11.43 5.58
N GLU A 192 -3.93 -12.59 5.28
CA GLU A 192 -2.60 -12.94 5.76
C GLU A 192 -1.55 -12.03 5.11
N ILE A 193 -0.62 -11.52 5.90
CA ILE A 193 0.61 -10.94 5.38
C ILE A 193 1.51 -12.12 5.04
N THR A 194 1.71 -12.33 3.75
CA THR A 194 2.66 -13.29 3.17
C THR A 194 3.90 -12.54 2.64
N PRO A 195 5.01 -13.23 2.33
CA PRO A 195 6.17 -12.60 1.68
C PRO A 195 5.78 -11.89 0.37
N SER A 196 4.80 -12.44 -0.36
CA SER A 196 4.20 -11.83 -1.54
C SER A 196 3.54 -10.48 -1.23
N ALA A 197 2.84 -10.34 -0.10
CA ALA A 197 2.28 -9.05 0.32
C ALA A 197 3.37 -8.01 0.58
N ILE A 198 4.50 -8.42 1.17
CA ILE A 198 5.66 -7.54 1.40
C ILE A 198 6.27 -7.06 0.08
N ILE A 199 6.41 -7.95 -0.91
CA ILE A 199 6.82 -7.56 -2.27
C ILE A 199 5.86 -6.50 -2.84
N GLY A 200 4.56 -6.66 -2.59
CA GLY A 200 3.54 -5.65 -2.91
C GLY A 200 3.81 -4.31 -2.25
N PHE A 201 4.08 -4.28 -0.93
CA PHE A 201 4.42 -3.04 -0.21
C PHE A 201 5.70 -2.37 -0.73
N LEU A 202 6.74 -3.13 -1.09
CA LEU A 202 7.96 -2.55 -1.66
C LEU A 202 7.73 -2.00 -3.07
N THR A 203 6.87 -2.67 -3.85
CA THR A 203 6.52 -2.25 -5.20
C THR A 203 5.70 -0.97 -5.19
N ILE A 204 4.71 -0.82 -4.29
CA ILE A 204 3.94 0.43 -4.20
C ILE A 204 4.80 1.62 -3.75
N LEU A 205 5.84 1.39 -2.95
CA LEU A 205 6.76 2.46 -2.57
C LEU A 205 7.55 2.97 -3.79
N SER A 206 7.99 2.05 -4.65
CA SER A 206 8.66 2.38 -5.91
C SER A 206 7.74 3.14 -6.86
N TYR A 207 6.48 2.70 -6.95
CA TYR A 207 5.44 3.38 -7.71
C TYR A 207 5.18 4.80 -7.17
N SER A 208 5.07 4.93 -5.85
CA SER A 208 4.83 6.20 -5.17
C SER A 208 5.95 7.20 -5.38
N LEU A 209 7.19 6.73 -5.39
CA LEU A 209 8.36 7.54 -5.70
C LEU A 209 8.25 8.15 -7.10
N TYR A 210 7.86 7.36 -8.11
CA TYR A 210 7.77 7.85 -9.50
C TYR A 210 6.77 9.01 -9.66
N ASP A 211 5.58 8.88 -9.06
CA ASP A 211 4.58 9.97 -9.09
C ASP A 211 5.07 11.19 -8.30
N THR A 212 5.61 10.96 -7.10
CA THR A 212 6.19 12.00 -6.24
C THR A 212 7.24 12.83 -6.97
N VAL A 213 8.18 12.18 -7.67
CA VAL A 213 9.25 12.86 -8.42
C VAL A 213 8.68 13.80 -9.48
N VAL A 214 7.70 13.36 -10.26
CA VAL A 214 7.18 14.21 -11.33
C VAL A 214 6.36 15.38 -10.80
N VAL A 215 5.56 15.17 -9.76
CA VAL A 215 4.84 16.27 -9.11
C VAL A 215 5.83 17.27 -8.52
N PHE A 216 6.87 16.80 -7.84
CA PHE A 216 7.85 17.66 -7.19
C PHE A 216 8.78 18.36 -8.19
N ASP A 217 9.07 17.75 -9.33
CA ASP A 217 9.76 18.41 -10.44
C ASP A 217 8.92 19.57 -10.98
N LYS A 218 7.61 19.36 -11.17
CA LYS A 218 6.72 20.45 -11.58
C LYS A 218 6.63 21.54 -10.52
N VAL A 219 6.61 21.16 -9.23
CA VAL A 219 6.66 22.12 -8.12
C VAL A 219 7.95 22.93 -8.18
N ARG A 220 9.10 22.28 -8.38
CA ARG A 220 10.41 22.93 -8.50
C ARG A 220 10.46 23.86 -9.71
N GLU A 221 9.93 23.43 -10.86
CA GLU A 221 9.84 24.23 -12.08
C GLU A 221 9.01 25.51 -11.83
N ASN A 222 7.81 25.36 -11.27
CA ASN A 222 6.92 26.50 -10.99
C ASN A 222 7.43 27.43 -9.87
N THR A 223 8.28 26.93 -8.98
CA THR A 223 8.79 27.69 -7.83
C THR A 223 10.22 28.22 -8.03
N LYS A 224 10.89 27.92 -9.15
CA LYS A 224 12.31 28.24 -9.38
C LYS A 224 12.63 29.73 -9.20
N ASP A 225 11.81 30.60 -9.80
CA ASP A 225 12.00 32.05 -9.79
C ASP A 225 10.82 32.75 -9.09
N TYR A 226 10.31 32.12 -8.01
CA TYR A 226 9.11 32.58 -7.34
C TYR A 226 9.24 34.02 -6.82
N GLU A 227 10.42 34.46 -6.39
CA GLU A 227 10.64 35.82 -5.88
C GLU A 227 10.33 36.92 -6.90
N GLN A 228 10.46 36.60 -8.20
CA GLN A 228 10.19 37.51 -9.32
C GLN A 228 8.72 37.52 -9.73
N GLN A 229 7.90 36.60 -9.22
CA GLN A 229 6.48 36.53 -9.54
C GLN A 229 5.71 37.70 -8.92
N GLN A 230 4.76 38.24 -9.67
CA GLN A 230 3.93 39.37 -9.22
C GLN A 230 2.46 39.01 -9.03
N LYS A 231 2.07 37.78 -9.39
CA LYS A 231 0.67 37.36 -9.49
C LYS A 231 0.31 36.17 -8.62
N ARG A 232 1.30 35.40 -8.16
CA ARG A 232 1.08 34.14 -7.46
C ARG A 232 2.08 33.99 -6.33
N THR A 233 1.58 33.69 -5.13
CA THR A 233 2.40 33.34 -3.97
C THR A 233 3.08 31.98 -4.18
N PHE A 234 4.13 31.70 -3.40
CA PHE A 234 4.79 30.38 -3.41
C PHE A 234 3.78 29.22 -3.23
N GLN A 235 2.84 29.37 -2.29
CA GLN A 235 1.79 28.39 -2.05
C GLN A 235 0.91 28.16 -3.29
N GLN A 236 0.51 29.24 -3.98
CA GLN A 236 -0.28 29.15 -5.21
C GLN A 236 0.51 28.50 -6.36
N LEU A 237 1.82 28.71 -6.44
CA LEU A 237 2.69 28.06 -7.43
C LEU A 237 2.82 26.55 -7.18
N VAL A 238 2.97 26.14 -5.91
CA VAL A 238 2.94 24.72 -5.53
C VAL A 238 1.57 24.12 -5.88
N ASN A 239 0.48 24.81 -5.55
CA ASN A 239 -0.87 24.35 -5.88
C ASN A 239 -1.09 24.17 -7.39
N LEU A 240 -0.59 25.12 -8.17
CA LEU A 240 -0.66 25.09 -9.62
C LEU A 240 0.09 23.86 -10.18
N ALA A 241 1.28 23.57 -9.65
CA ALA A 241 2.05 22.41 -10.09
C ALA A 241 1.27 21.11 -9.89
N VAL A 242 0.64 20.94 -8.72
CA VAL A 242 -0.21 19.78 -8.41
C VAL A 242 -1.38 19.66 -9.39
N ASN A 243 -2.03 20.78 -9.71
CA ASN A 243 -3.14 20.78 -10.68
C ASN A 243 -2.66 20.47 -12.10
N GLN A 244 -1.49 20.97 -12.51
CA GLN A 244 -0.88 20.69 -13.81
C GLN A 244 -0.55 19.22 -14.01
N THR A 245 -0.13 18.52 -12.95
CA THR A 245 0.21 17.10 -13.00
C THR A 245 -0.98 16.18 -12.72
N LEU A 246 -2.10 16.71 -12.21
CA LEU A 246 -3.24 15.92 -11.75
C LEU A 246 -3.77 14.91 -12.79
N VAL A 247 -3.94 15.35 -14.04
CA VAL A 247 -4.42 14.47 -15.13
C VAL A 247 -3.44 13.33 -15.39
N ARG A 248 -2.14 13.62 -15.36
CA ARG A 248 -1.08 12.61 -15.53
C ARG A 248 -1.09 11.62 -14.37
N SER A 249 -1.14 12.09 -13.13
CA SER A 249 -1.17 11.24 -11.93
C SER A 249 -2.42 10.35 -11.90
N ILE A 250 -3.59 10.88 -12.27
CA ILE A 250 -4.81 10.08 -12.42
C ILE A 250 -4.64 9.03 -13.53
N ASN A 251 -4.18 9.42 -14.73
CA ASN A 251 -4.05 8.47 -15.84
C ASN A 251 -3.07 7.33 -15.52
N THR A 252 -1.92 7.65 -14.95
CA THR A 252 -0.92 6.64 -14.55
C THR A 252 -1.44 5.74 -13.44
N SER A 253 -2.22 6.27 -12.48
CA SER A 253 -2.87 5.49 -11.42
C SER A 253 -3.95 4.56 -11.97
N VAL A 254 -4.81 5.07 -12.87
CA VAL A 254 -5.89 4.28 -13.47
C VAL A 254 -5.32 3.14 -14.33
N VAL A 255 -4.32 3.44 -15.17
CA VAL A 255 -3.68 2.42 -16.01
C VAL A 255 -2.98 1.35 -15.17
N ALA A 256 -2.41 1.71 -14.02
CA ALA A 256 -1.78 0.74 -13.11
C ALA A 256 -2.79 -0.06 -12.29
N VAL A 257 -3.84 0.60 -11.76
CA VAL A 257 -4.80 -0.04 -10.85
C VAL A 257 -5.75 -0.98 -11.58
N LEU A 258 -6.08 -0.74 -12.85
CA LEU A 258 -7.06 -1.54 -13.58
C LEU A 258 -6.63 -3.01 -13.74
N PRO A 259 -5.42 -3.35 -14.23
CA PRO A 259 -4.97 -4.74 -14.29
C PRO A 259 -4.87 -5.39 -12.91
N VAL A 260 -4.39 -4.64 -11.90
CA VAL A 260 -4.27 -5.12 -10.52
C VAL A 260 -5.65 -5.42 -9.94
N ALA A 261 -6.64 -4.56 -10.19
CA ALA A 261 -8.03 -4.78 -9.81
C ALA A 261 -8.62 -5.99 -10.53
N SER A 262 -8.32 -6.18 -11.82
CA SER A 262 -8.72 -7.39 -12.53
C SER A 262 -8.13 -8.63 -11.87
N ILE A 263 -6.85 -8.65 -11.49
CA ILE A 263 -6.27 -9.79 -10.76
C ILE A 263 -6.96 -9.97 -9.40
N LEU A 264 -7.17 -8.89 -8.65
CA LEU A 264 -7.76 -8.92 -7.32
C LEU A 264 -9.22 -9.37 -7.31
N PHE A 265 -10.04 -8.94 -8.27
CA PHE A 265 -11.49 -9.20 -8.27
C PHE A 265 -11.89 -10.31 -9.26
N ILE A 266 -11.28 -10.36 -10.44
CA ILE A 266 -11.58 -11.40 -11.45
C ILE A 266 -10.69 -12.62 -11.18
N GLY A 267 -9.38 -12.41 -11.03
CA GLY A 267 -8.43 -13.50 -10.78
C GLY A 267 -8.70 -14.26 -9.47
N SER A 268 -9.09 -13.55 -8.40
CA SER A 268 -9.39 -14.22 -7.12
C SER A 268 -10.73 -14.96 -7.12
N TYR A 269 -11.79 -14.37 -7.68
CA TYR A 269 -13.12 -14.99 -7.66
C TYR A 269 -13.34 -16.03 -8.76
N LEU A 270 -12.65 -15.93 -9.91
CA LEU A 270 -12.87 -16.83 -11.05
C LEU A 270 -11.73 -17.82 -11.28
N LEU A 271 -10.49 -17.47 -10.95
CA LEU A 271 -9.30 -18.29 -11.27
C LEU A 271 -8.62 -18.88 -10.04
N GLY A 272 -9.04 -18.52 -8.84
CA GLY A 272 -8.55 -19.17 -7.63
C GLY A 272 -7.08 -18.91 -7.32
N ALA A 273 -6.56 -17.74 -7.71
CA ALA A 273 -5.16 -17.43 -7.48
C ALA A 273 -4.91 -16.84 -6.08
N GLY A 274 -4.89 -17.70 -5.05
CA GLY A 274 -4.74 -17.30 -3.64
C GLY A 274 -3.50 -16.43 -3.38
N THR A 275 -2.33 -16.84 -3.85
CA THR A 275 -1.07 -16.09 -3.66
C THR A 275 -1.02 -14.75 -4.40
N LEU A 276 -1.67 -14.66 -5.56
CA LEU A 276 -1.79 -13.41 -6.33
C LEU A 276 -2.77 -12.43 -5.67
N LYS A 277 -3.72 -12.93 -4.88
CA LYS A 277 -4.69 -12.13 -4.14
C LYS A 277 -4.02 -11.22 -3.10
N ASP A 278 -3.08 -11.76 -2.34
CA ASP A 278 -2.34 -11.03 -1.30
C ASP A 278 -1.52 -9.89 -1.91
N LEU A 279 -0.76 -10.20 -2.95
CA LEU A 279 0.05 -9.24 -3.69
C LEU A 279 -0.83 -8.16 -4.35
N SER A 280 -1.90 -8.56 -5.04
CA SER A 280 -2.78 -7.63 -5.76
C SER A 280 -3.56 -6.71 -4.81
N LEU A 281 -3.95 -7.17 -3.61
CA LEU A 281 -4.58 -6.32 -2.61
C LEU A 281 -3.64 -5.22 -2.12
N ALA A 282 -2.39 -5.58 -1.78
CA ALA A 282 -1.37 -4.62 -1.36
C ALA A 282 -1.11 -3.57 -2.46
N LEU A 283 -0.97 -4.01 -3.72
CA LEU A 283 -0.79 -3.14 -4.87
C LEU A 283 -2.00 -2.23 -5.11
N PHE A 284 -3.21 -2.79 -5.06
CA PHE A 284 -4.46 -2.06 -5.32
C PHE A 284 -4.64 -0.90 -4.35
N ILE A 285 -4.54 -1.18 -3.05
CA ILE A 285 -4.66 -0.15 -2.01
C ILE A 285 -3.49 0.84 -2.14
N GLY A 286 -2.26 0.35 -2.26
CA GLY A 286 -1.08 1.21 -2.28
C GLY A 286 -1.03 2.17 -3.47
N ILE A 287 -1.47 1.76 -4.67
CA ILE A 287 -1.55 2.66 -5.84
C ILE A 287 -2.53 3.81 -5.58
N ILE A 288 -3.72 3.52 -5.04
CA ILE A 288 -4.74 4.54 -4.75
C ILE A 288 -4.23 5.50 -3.67
N ILE A 289 -3.75 4.95 -2.55
CA ILE A 289 -3.26 5.75 -1.42
C ILE A 289 -2.01 6.55 -1.81
N SER A 290 -1.15 6.00 -2.66
CA SER A 290 0.03 6.70 -3.20
C SER A 290 -0.36 7.99 -3.92
N ASN A 291 -1.26 7.91 -4.90
CA ASN A 291 -1.72 9.07 -5.65
C ASN A 291 -2.36 10.11 -4.72
N LEU A 292 -3.21 9.68 -3.79
CA LEU A 292 -3.83 10.58 -2.83
C LEU A 292 -2.79 11.23 -1.90
N SER A 293 -1.78 10.49 -1.44
CA SER A 293 -0.72 11.01 -0.56
C SER A 293 0.08 12.11 -1.24
N THR A 294 0.48 11.94 -2.51
CA THR A 294 1.21 12.98 -3.26
C THR A 294 0.42 14.29 -3.32
N LEU A 295 -0.87 14.21 -3.65
CA LEU A 295 -1.75 15.36 -3.86
C LEU A 295 -2.17 16.06 -2.56
N PHE A 296 -2.56 15.29 -1.54
CA PHE A 296 -3.19 15.81 -0.32
C PHE A 296 -2.25 15.94 0.87
N VAL A 297 -1.12 15.23 0.87
CA VAL A 297 -0.17 15.24 1.99
C VAL A 297 1.15 15.88 1.57
N GLN A 298 1.82 15.33 0.56
CA GLN A 298 3.20 15.70 0.24
C GLN A 298 3.33 17.14 -0.25
N ALA A 299 2.60 17.53 -1.30
CA ALA A 299 2.69 18.88 -1.83
C ALA A 299 2.22 19.95 -0.83
N PRO A 300 1.10 19.75 -0.09
CA PRO A 300 0.72 20.64 1.01
C PRO A 300 1.77 20.71 2.13
N LEU A 301 2.39 19.59 2.50
CA LEU A 301 3.45 19.53 3.51
C LEU A 301 4.68 20.33 3.07
N TYR A 302 5.10 20.19 1.82
CA TYR A 302 6.18 21.00 1.27
C TYR A 302 5.86 22.50 1.31
N SER A 303 4.65 22.88 0.85
CA SER A 303 4.21 24.28 0.89
C SER A 303 4.20 24.84 2.31
N TRP A 304 3.72 24.06 3.28
CA TRP A 304 3.68 24.46 4.69
C TRP A 304 5.08 24.60 5.30
N LEU A 305 6.02 23.71 4.97
CA LEU A 305 7.40 23.79 5.43
C LEU A 305 8.14 25.02 4.89
N ARG A 306 7.87 25.41 3.63
CA ARG A 306 8.44 26.60 2.99
C ARG A 306 7.76 27.89 3.42
N HIS A 307 6.49 27.87 3.81
CA HIS A 307 5.79 29.05 4.31
C HIS A 307 6.43 29.64 5.58
N ARG A 308 7.22 28.85 6.30
CA ARG A 308 7.99 29.31 7.47
C ARG A 308 9.27 30.09 7.11
N ASP A 309 9.71 30.05 5.86
CA ASP A 309 10.94 30.74 5.46
C ASP A 309 10.71 32.24 5.27
N GLU A 310 11.71 33.04 5.65
CA GLU A 310 11.62 34.49 5.62
C GLU A 310 11.47 35.05 4.20
N ASP A 311 12.17 34.46 3.22
CA ASP A 311 12.10 34.80 1.79
C ASP A 311 10.67 34.63 1.27
N VAL A 312 10.06 33.47 1.53
CA VAL A 312 8.69 33.16 1.14
C VAL A 312 7.68 34.08 1.82
N ARG A 313 7.84 34.36 3.12
CA ARG A 313 6.94 35.26 3.87
C ARG A 313 6.99 36.69 3.35
N LYS A 314 8.20 37.24 3.14
CA LYS A 314 8.39 38.60 2.62
C LYS A 314 7.77 38.74 1.23
N HIS A 315 7.97 37.74 0.37
CA HIS A 315 7.36 37.71 -0.96
C HIS A 315 5.83 37.65 -0.90
N THR A 316 5.25 36.77 -0.08
CA THR A 316 3.79 36.69 0.09
C THR A 316 3.20 38.00 0.61
N GLN A 317 3.80 38.62 1.64
CA GLN A 317 3.34 39.91 2.18
C GLN A 317 3.40 41.03 1.13
N LYS A 318 4.44 41.04 0.29
CA LYS A 318 4.56 42.01 -0.81
C LYS A 318 3.41 41.88 -1.81
N LEU A 319 3.01 40.65 -2.15
CA LEU A 319 1.88 40.41 -3.04
C LEU A 319 0.55 40.78 -2.39
N GLU A 320 0.35 40.40 -1.14
CA GLU A 320 -0.86 40.75 -0.38
C GLU A 320 -1.03 42.28 -0.25
N ALA A 321 0.07 43.02 -0.13
CA ALA A 321 0.06 44.48 -0.09
C ALA A 321 -0.18 45.15 -1.47
N LEU A 322 0.03 44.43 -2.58
CA LEU A 322 -0.26 44.92 -3.93
C LEU A 322 -1.72 44.66 -4.33
N ASP A 323 -2.36 43.65 -3.73
CA ASP A 323 -3.76 43.27 -3.97
C ASP A 323 -4.75 44.00 -3.03
N ALA A 324 -4.26 44.67 -1.96
CA ALA A 324 -5.05 45.44 -0.98
C ALA A 324 -5.22 46.91 -1.37
#